data_AF-A0A7C4G714-F1
#
_entry.id   AF-A0A7C4G714-F1
#
_cell.length_a   1.000
_cell.length_b   1.000
_cell.length_c   1.000
_cell.angle_alpha   90.00
_cell.angle_beta   90.00
_cell.angle_gamma   90.00
#
_symmetry.space_group_name_H-M   'P 1'
#
loop_
_entity.id
_entity.type
_entity.pdbx_description
1 polymer ?
#
loop_
_entity_poly.entity_id
_entity_poly.type
_entity_poly.pdbx_seq_one_letter_code
_entity_poly.pdbx_strand_id
1 'polypeptide(L)'
;MALTADRNLDFYASQELIDLPVDDNVRIYKGALVGRNRSTGYVRPLVARDEFVGVAYGRADNTGPGHTAGGVRVRLHQHVDIVHPLAGVTNVDVGKDVYAGADDTLTLTPVDNSRVGRIVAVEGTGLARVRCQPVAALSGVLEGLPVVVLADASATLTLDHLNRTLLMANTAVRTLTLPPVATARAGAWLRVVKTSAAAAAIVLDPNGAETIDGAATLGAVDSQYDTVLVLCTGSEWVVLSRDVS
;
A
#
# COMPACT_ATOMS: atom_id res chain seq x y z
N MET A 1 18.18 8.58 -25.52
CA MET A 1 18.47 9.88 -26.17
C MET A 1 18.95 10.83 -25.08
N ALA A 2 20.11 11.48 -25.24
CA ALA A 2 20.61 12.44 -24.25
C ALA A 2 19.79 13.75 -24.31
N LEU A 3 19.67 14.46 -23.19
CA LEU A 3 19.04 15.78 -23.15
C LEU A 3 19.83 16.73 -24.08
N THR A 4 19.17 17.34 -25.06
CA THR A 4 19.78 18.28 -26.04
C THR A 4 19.45 19.75 -25.77
N ALA A 5 18.60 20.04 -24.78
CA ALA A 5 18.29 21.37 -24.29
C ALA A 5 17.79 21.29 -22.83
N ASP A 6 17.87 22.41 -22.11
CA ASP A 6 17.30 22.53 -20.77
C ASP A 6 15.80 22.26 -20.81
N ARG A 7 15.31 21.53 -19.80
CA ARG A 7 13.88 21.32 -19.58
C ARG A 7 13.53 21.82 -18.19
N ASN A 8 12.40 22.50 -18.08
CA ASN A 8 11.85 22.83 -16.77
C ASN A 8 11.43 21.53 -16.08
N LEU A 9 11.95 21.32 -14.87
CA LEU A 9 11.55 20.26 -13.95
C LEU A 9 10.94 20.92 -12.73
N ASP A 10 9.68 20.59 -12.45
CA ASP A 10 9.02 21.06 -11.24
C ASP A 10 9.55 20.25 -10.06
N PHE A 11 10.27 20.92 -9.16
CA PHE A 11 10.74 20.33 -7.90
C PHE A 11 9.75 20.68 -6.80
N TYR A 12 9.20 19.66 -6.13
CA TYR A 12 8.34 19.81 -4.97
C TYR A 12 9.12 19.44 -3.71
N ALA A 13 9.32 20.40 -2.79
CA ALA A 13 9.91 20.13 -1.49
C ALA A 13 8.87 19.44 -0.60
N SER A 14 8.90 18.11 -0.52
CA SER A 14 7.96 17.31 0.26
C SER A 14 8.30 17.37 1.75
N GLN A 15 7.67 18.29 2.48
CA GLN A 15 7.63 18.17 3.94
C GLN A 15 6.22 18.33 4.53
N GLU A 16 5.22 18.79 3.77
CA GLU A 16 3.84 18.80 4.27
C GLU A 16 2.77 18.76 3.16
N LEU A 17 2.94 19.58 2.12
CA LEU A 17 1.96 19.75 1.04
C LEU A 17 2.53 19.33 -0.32
N ILE A 18 1.80 18.45 -1.02
CA ILE A 18 2.12 18.06 -2.41
C ILE A 18 0.95 18.39 -3.33
N ASP A 19 1.23 18.65 -4.61
CA ASP A 19 0.21 18.88 -5.63
C ASP A 19 0.15 17.68 -6.58
N LEU A 20 -1.00 17.00 -6.68
CA LEU A 20 -1.20 15.84 -7.54
C LEU A 20 -2.29 16.06 -8.59
N PRO A 21 -2.15 15.47 -9.80
CA PRO A 21 -3.14 15.61 -10.87
C PRO A 21 -4.41 14.78 -10.60
N VAL A 22 -5.57 15.41 -10.73
CA VAL A 22 -6.90 14.83 -10.46
C VAL A 22 -7.40 14.01 -11.64
N ASP A 23 -8.12 12.93 -11.37
CA ASP A 23 -8.70 12.05 -12.39
C ASP A 23 -9.78 12.77 -13.24
N ASP A 24 -10.14 12.17 -14.36
CA ASP A 24 -11.13 12.73 -15.28
C ASP A 24 -12.53 12.78 -14.66
N ASN A 25 -13.25 13.89 -14.89
CA ASN A 25 -14.61 14.09 -14.39
C ASN A 25 -14.79 13.86 -12.87
N VAL A 26 -13.79 14.24 -12.08
CA VAL A 26 -13.79 14.00 -10.63
C VAL A 26 -13.72 15.31 -9.85
N ARG A 27 -14.39 15.32 -8.70
CA ARG A 27 -14.35 16.43 -7.74
C ARG A 27 -13.94 15.93 -6.37
N ILE A 28 -12.97 16.63 -5.78
CA ILE A 28 -12.41 16.35 -4.47
C ILE A 28 -12.74 17.54 -3.57
N TYR A 29 -13.40 17.29 -2.45
CA TYR A 29 -13.72 18.33 -1.47
C TYR A 29 -12.56 18.55 -0.50
N LYS A 30 -12.51 19.74 0.12
CA LYS A 30 -11.56 20.02 1.19
C LYS A 30 -11.79 19.06 2.36
N GLY A 31 -10.73 18.49 2.90
CA GLY A 31 -10.77 17.53 4.01
C GLY A 31 -11.04 16.09 3.60
N ALA A 32 -11.33 15.82 2.32
CA ALA A 32 -11.54 14.47 1.82
C ALA A 32 -10.26 13.63 1.91
N LEU A 33 -10.40 12.36 2.27
CA LEU A 33 -9.33 11.38 2.10
C LEU A 33 -9.14 11.12 0.60
N VAL A 34 -7.91 11.22 0.12
CA VAL A 34 -7.61 11.12 -1.30
C VAL A 34 -6.92 9.80 -1.60
N GLY A 35 -7.48 9.07 -2.56
CA GLY A 35 -6.96 7.81 -3.07
C GLY A 35 -6.33 8.00 -4.45
N ARG A 36 -5.34 7.17 -4.77
CA ARG A 36 -4.80 7.04 -6.12
C ARG A 36 -5.55 5.95 -6.86
N ASN A 37 -6.20 6.31 -7.97
CA ASN A 37 -6.79 5.33 -8.87
C ASN A 37 -5.66 4.51 -9.49
N ARG A 38 -5.60 3.22 -9.16
CA ARG A 38 -4.51 2.34 -9.60
C ARG A 38 -4.50 2.10 -11.12
N SER A 39 -5.66 2.23 -11.77
CA SER A 39 -5.80 2.06 -13.21
C SER A 39 -5.27 3.27 -13.99
N THR A 40 -5.63 4.48 -13.55
CA THR A 40 -5.32 5.72 -14.28
C THR A 40 -4.06 6.43 -13.75
N GLY A 41 -3.67 6.18 -12.51
CA GLY A 41 -2.53 6.81 -11.85
C GLY A 41 -2.80 8.23 -11.33
N TYR A 42 -4.01 8.75 -11.52
CA TYR A 42 -4.47 10.05 -11.04
C TYR A 42 -5.17 9.94 -9.68
N VAL A 43 -5.33 11.07 -9.00
CA VAL A 43 -5.98 11.11 -7.69
C VAL A 43 -7.48 11.37 -7.78
N ARG A 44 -8.23 10.74 -6.88
CA ARG A 44 -9.69 10.84 -6.77
C ARG A 44 -10.12 10.80 -5.29
N PRO A 45 -11.39 11.10 -4.96
CA PRO A 45 -11.95 10.74 -3.66
C PRO A 45 -11.65 9.28 -3.37
N LEU A 46 -11.13 8.98 -2.18
CA LEU A 46 -10.72 7.64 -1.83
C LEU A 46 -11.87 6.65 -2.03
N VAL A 47 -11.60 5.60 -2.80
CA VAL A 47 -12.44 4.41 -2.89
C VAL A 47 -11.70 3.25 -2.24
N ALA A 48 -12.44 2.35 -1.61
CA ALA A 48 -11.94 1.07 -1.12
C ALA A 48 -10.90 0.43 -2.05
N ARG A 49 -9.77 -0.02 -1.47
CA ARG A 49 -8.59 -0.62 -2.14
C ARG A 49 -7.71 0.36 -2.95
N ASP A 50 -8.03 1.65 -2.98
CA ASP A 50 -7.11 2.67 -3.49
C ASP A 50 -5.91 2.85 -2.55
N GLU A 51 -4.77 3.28 -3.11
CA GLU A 51 -3.64 3.72 -2.30
C GLU A 51 -3.94 5.10 -1.70
N PHE A 52 -3.93 5.24 -0.37
CA PHE A 52 -4.12 6.52 0.30
C PHE A 52 -2.90 7.42 0.10
N VAL A 53 -3.13 8.63 -0.42
CA VAL A 53 -2.06 9.56 -0.82
C VAL A 53 -1.97 10.81 0.06
N GLY A 54 -3.03 11.11 0.82
CA GLY A 54 -3.09 12.24 1.74
C GLY A 54 -4.51 12.79 1.91
N VAL A 55 -4.61 13.90 2.63
CA VAL A 55 -5.89 14.60 2.91
C VAL A 55 -5.94 15.89 2.10
N ALA A 56 -7.06 16.17 1.43
CA ALA A 56 -7.19 17.35 0.58
C ALA A 56 -7.13 18.66 1.38
N TYR A 57 -6.17 19.52 1.08
CA TYR A 57 -6.04 20.86 1.69
C TYR A 57 -7.11 21.84 1.18
N GLY A 58 -7.49 21.69 -0.09
CA GLY A 58 -8.46 22.53 -0.76
C GLY A 58 -9.33 21.72 -1.72
N ARG A 59 -10.43 22.32 -2.16
CA ARG A 59 -11.31 21.72 -3.18
C ARG A 59 -10.60 21.71 -4.53
N ALA A 60 -10.71 20.61 -5.25
CA ALA A 60 -10.36 20.51 -6.66
C ALA A 60 -11.55 19.96 -7.45
N ASP A 61 -11.82 20.56 -8.60
CA ASP A 61 -13.01 20.28 -9.39
C ASP A 61 -12.65 20.12 -10.86
N ASN A 62 -12.60 18.87 -11.33
CA ASN A 62 -12.30 18.51 -12.71
C ASN A 62 -13.55 18.00 -13.45
N THR A 63 -14.75 18.50 -13.09
CA THR A 63 -16.01 18.11 -13.76
C THR A 63 -16.51 19.16 -14.76
N GLY A 64 -15.68 20.16 -15.10
CA GLY A 64 -16.06 21.22 -16.03
C GLY A 64 -16.16 20.75 -17.48
N PRO A 65 -16.85 21.48 -18.38
CA PRO A 65 -16.87 21.16 -19.81
C PRO A 65 -15.45 21.06 -20.39
N GLY A 66 -15.16 19.98 -21.13
CA GLY A 66 -13.83 19.73 -21.70
C GLY A 66 -12.81 19.18 -20.70
N HIS A 67 -13.27 18.61 -19.58
CA HIS A 67 -12.40 17.94 -18.62
C HIS A 67 -11.55 16.85 -19.28
N THR A 68 -10.33 16.71 -18.77
CA THR A 68 -9.40 15.63 -19.10
C THR A 68 -8.67 15.22 -17.83
N ALA A 69 -8.21 13.97 -17.75
CA ALA A 69 -7.42 13.50 -16.62
C ALA A 69 -6.14 14.36 -16.47
N GLY A 70 -5.91 14.86 -15.26
CA GLY A 70 -4.79 15.75 -14.94
C GLY A 70 -4.98 17.22 -15.35
N GLY A 71 -6.14 17.60 -15.88
CA GLY A 71 -6.46 19.00 -16.21
C GLY A 71 -6.51 19.94 -15.00
N VAL A 72 -6.77 19.39 -13.82
CA VAL A 72 -6.75 20.11 -12.53
C VAL A 72 -5.84 19.38 -11.54
N ARG A 73 -5.20 20.11 -10.64
CA ARG A 73 -4.37 19.58 -9.56
C ARG A 73 -5.01 19.84 -8.21
N VAL A 74 -4.83 18.91 -7.27
CA VAL A 74 -5.26 19.04 -5.88
C VAL A 74 -4.04 19.08 -4.97
N ARG A 75 -4.10 19.94 -3.96
CA ARG A 75 -3.09 20.04 -2.92
C ARG A 75 -3.44 19.12 -1.75
N LEU A 76 -2.51 18.28 -1.31
CA LEU A 76 -2.70 17.26 -0.28
C LEU A 76 -1.74 17.45 0.89
N HIS A 77 -2.24 17.22 2.11
CA HIS A 77 -1.43 16.99 3.30
C HIS A 77 -1.01 15.53 3.39
N GLN A 78 0.28 15.25 3.46
CA GLN A 78 0.79 13.87 3.56
C GLN A 78 1.13 13.42 4.98
N HIS A 79 1.61 14.32 5.84
CA HIS A 79 2.06 13.99 7.19
C HIS A 79 1.30 14.81 8.22
N VAL A 80 0.07 14.41 8.50
CA VAL A 80 -0.81 15.12 9.44
C VAL A 80 -1.50 14.15 10.38
N ASP A 81 -1.79 14.63 11.59
CA ASP A 81 -2.72 13.99 12.50
C ASP A 81 -4.10 14.61 12.28
N ILE A 82 -5.10 13.81 11.89
CA ILE A 82 -6.48 14.26 11.70
C ILE A 82 -7.37 13.76 12.83
N VAL A 83 -8.36 14.55 13.23
CA VAL A 83 -9.45 14.08 14.09
C VAL A 83 -10.65 13.79 13.22
N HIS A 84 -11.13 12.56 13.26
CA HIS A 84 -12.21 12.11 12.39
C HIS A 84 -13.12 11.11 13.12
N PRO A 85 -14.44 11.10 12.83
CA PRO A 85 -15.34 10.05 13.29
C PRO A 85 -14.81 8.65 12.99
N LEU A 86 -14.79 7.81 14.02
CA LEU A 86 -14.52 6.37 13.96
C LEU A 86 -15.44 5.68 14.97
N ALA A 87 -16.49 5.04 14.48
CA ALA A 87 -17.50 4.42 15.32
C ALA A 87 -16.91 3.30 16.19
N GLY A 88 -17.26 3.30 17.48
CA GLY A 88 -16.86 2.25 18.42
C GLY A 88 -15.39 2.31 18.89
N VAL A 89 -14.64 3.35 18.55
CA VAL A 89 -13.25 3.50 19.01
C VAL A 89 -13.17 3.66 20.53
N THR A 90 -12.22 2.96 21.15
CA THR A 90 -11.92 3.03 22.58
C THR A 90 -10.42 3.25 22.83
N ASN A 91 -10.03 3.59 24.05
CA ASN A 91 -8.62 3.77 24.40
C ASN A 91 -7.78 2.50 24.20
N VAL A 92 -8.38 1.31 24.13
CA VAL A 92 -7.70 0.04 23.84
C VAL A 92 -7.31 -0.08 22.35
N ASP A 93 -7.92 0.72 21.47
CA ASP A 93 -7.65 0.72 20.03
C ASP A 93 -6.48 1.65 19.65
N VAL A 94 -5.94 2.42 20.59
CA VAL A 94 -4.77 3.28 20.34
C VAL A 94 -3.59 2.43 19.86
N GLY A 95 -2.98 2.83 18.76
CA GLY A 95 -1.92 2.10 18.09
C GLY A 95 -2.39 1.13 16.99
N LYS A 96 -3.69 0.80 16.92
CA LYS A 96 -4.23 -0.01 15.81
C LYS A 96 -4.18 0.76 14.49
N ASP A 97 -4.04 0.00 13.41
CA ASP A 97 -4.19 0.52 12.05
C ASP A 97 -5.66 0.89 11.80
N VAL A 98 -5.87 1.97 11.06
CA VAL A 98 -7.19 2.45 10.63
C VAL A 98 -7.27 2.49 9.11
N TYR A 99 -8.45 2.19 8.62
CA TYR A 99 -8.76 2.00 7.21
C TYR A 99 -9.92 2.90 6.79
N ALA A 100 -10.11 3.08 5.49
CA ALA A 100 -11.21 3.82 4.90
C ALA A 100 -11.75 3.10 3.65
N GLY A 101 -13.08 3.08 3.51
CA GLY A 101 -13.76 2.58 2.31
C GLY A 101 -14.24 3.67 1.37
N ALA A 102 -14.33 4.90 1.87
CA ALA A 102 -14.73 6.11 1.15
C ALA A 102 -13.94 7.32 1.69
N ASP A 103 -14.12 8.48 1.06
CA ASP A 103 -13.36 9.70 1.35
C ASP A 103 -13.75 10.42 2.64
N ASP A 104 -14.84 9.99 3.29
CA ASP A 104 -15.46 10.59 4.49
C ASP A 104 -15.66 9.61 5.66
N THR A 105 -15.06 8.41 5.60
CA THR A 105 -15.31 7.35 6.58
C THR A 105 -14.05 6.64 7.02
N LEU A 106 -13.99 6.32 8.32
CA LEU A 106 -12.94 5.49 8.91
C LEU A 106 -13.53 4.21 9.51
N THR A 107 -12.74 3.14 9.45
CA THR A 107 -13.10 1.82 9.96
C THR A 107 -11.87 1.08 10.51
N LEU A 108 -12.10 0.17 11.45
CA LEU A 108 -11.10 -0.78 11.94
C LEU A 108 -11.06 -2.07 11.10
N THR A 109 -11.96 -2.22 10.13
CA THR A 109 -12.04 -3.42 9.28
C THR A 109 -10.98 -3.34 8.18
N PRO A 110 -9.99 -4.25 8.17
CA PRO A 110 -8.89 -4.20 7.21
C PRO A 110 -9.27 -4.73 5.82
N VAL A 111 -10.16 -5.73 5.78
CA VAL A 111 -10.52 -6.42 4.53
C VAL A 111 -11.28 -5.44 3.63
N ASP A 112 -10.85 -5.38 2.37
CA ASP A 112 -11.45 -4.56 1.32
C ASP A 112 -11.42 -3.05 1.54
N ASN A 113 -10.63 -2.54 2.49
CA ASN A 113 -10.50 -1.10 2.75
C ASN A 113 -9.06 -0.61 2.57
N SER A 114 -8.91 0.69 2.27
CA SER A 114 -7.62 1.33 2.11
C SER A 114 -7.02 1.68 3.47
N ARG A 115 -5.76 1.33 3.72
CA ARG A 115 -5.06 1.73 4.95
C ARG A 115 -4.76 3.22 4.92
N VAL A 116 -5.19 3.95 5.95
CA VAL A 116 -4.99 5.41 6.07
C VAL A 116 -3.84 5.74 7.02
N GLY A 117 -3.69 4.98 8.11
CA GLY A 117 -2.70 5.28 9.14
C GLY A 117 -2.93 4.53 10.45
N ARG A 118 -2.61 5.19 11.58
CA ARG A 118 -2.77 4.61 12.93
C ARG A 118 -3.45 5.57 13.90
N ILE A 119 -4.17 5.01 14.87
CA ILE A 119 -4.80 5.78 15.95
C ILE A 119 -3.73 6.22 16.96
N VAL A 120 -3.64 7.52 17.22
CA VAL A 120 -2.72 8.12 18.20
C VAL A 120 -3.43 8.45 19.51
N ALA A 121 -4.70 8.84 19.44
CA ALA A 121 -5.51 9.13 20.62
C ALA A 121 -7.00 8.97 20.31
N VAL A 122 -7.81 8.81 21.35
CA VAL A 122 -9.28 8.93 21.30
C VAL A 122 -9.64 10.27 21.90
N GLU A 123 -10.21 11.16 21.09
CA GLU A 123 -10.52 12.55 21.47
C GLU A 123 -11.94 12.68 22.05
N GLY A 124 -12.75 11.64 21.92
CA GLY A 124 -14.11 11.56 22.45
C GLY A 124 -14.82 10.31 21.96
N THR A 125 -16.07 10.10 22.42
CA THR A 125 -16.89 8.98 21.97
C THR A 125 -17.05 9.00 20.46
N GLY A 126 -16.53 7.96 19.78
CA GLY A 126 -16.60 7.85 18.33
C GLY A 126 -15.67 8.80 17.56
N LEU A 127 -14.69 9.44 18.22
CA LEU A 127 -13.74 10.37 17.59
C LEU A 127 -12.31 9.90 17.82
N ALA A 128 -11.61 9.60 16.73
CA ALA A 128 -10.20 9.18 16.76
C ALA A 128 -9.29 10.27 16.20
N ARG A 129 -8.17 10.52 16.86
CA ARG A 129 -7.02 11.21 16.28
C ARG A 129 -6.14 10.19 15.57
N VAL A 130 -6.03 10.31 14.26
CA VAL A 130 -5.34 9.39 13.37
C VAL A 130 -4.12 10.07 12.78
N ARG A 131 -2.95 9.45 12.95
CA ARG A 131 -1.76 9.82 12.20
C ARG A 131 -1.84 9.23 10.81
N CYS A 132 -2.04 10.10 9.82
CA CYS A 132 -2.06 9.71 8.42
C CYS A 132 -0.66 9.25 7.99
N GLN A 133 -0.60 8.10 7.32
CA GLN A 133 0.62 7.50 6.80
C GLN A 133 0.40 7.09 5.33
N PRO A 134 0.43 8.05 4.39
CA PRO A 134 0.33 7.74 2.97
C PRO A 134 1.56 6.92 2.56
N VAL A 135 1.32 5.84 1.82
CA VAL A 135 2.35 4.84 1.44
C VAL A 135 3.47 5.47 0.59
N ALA A 136 3.22 6.63 0.00
CA ALA A 136 4.22 7.42 -0.73
C ALA A 136 5.39 7.95 0.14
N ALA A 137 5.28 7.92 1.48
CA ALA A 137 6.33 8.38 2.39
C ALA A 137 7.23 7.25 2.92
N LEU A 138 7.53 6.25 2.09
CA LEU A 138 8.55 5.22 2.37
C LEU A 138 9.97 5.83 2.28
N SER A 139 10.28 6.77 3.17
CA SER A 139 11.65 7.18 3.44
C SER A 139 12.29 6.16 4.38
N GLY A 140 12.98 5.18 3.77
CA GLY A 140 14.12 4.45 4.33
C GLY A 140 13.99 3.87 5.75
N VAL A 141 13.96 2.54 5.82
CA VAL A 141 14.16 1.71 7.03
C VAL A 141 12.89 1.48 7.87
N LEU A 142 12.30 0.28 7.69
CA LEU A 142 11.55 -0.59 8.62
C LEU A 142 10.52 -0.02 9.65
N GLU A 143 10.46 1.26 9.95
CA GLU A 143 9.52 1.85 10.89
C GLU A 143 8.14 2.00 10.22
N GLY A 144 7.23 1.06 10.53
CA GLY A 144 5.83 1.16 10.15
C GLY A 144 5.38 0.30 8.97
N LEU A 145 6.19 -0.66 8.51
CA LEU A 145 5.75 -1.62 7.50
C LEU A 145 4.53 -2.41 8.01
N PRO A 146 3.40 -2.42 7.29
CA PRO A 146 2.26 -3.21 7.70
C PRO A 146 2.63 -4.70 7.65
N VAL A 147 2.47 -5.37 8.79
CA VAL A 147 2.63 -6.82 8.93
C VAL A 147 1.28 -7.45 8.64
N VAL A 148 1.25 -8.48 7.79
CA VAL A 148 0.06 -9.28 7.53
C VAL A 148 0.33 -10.69 8.01
N VAL A 149 -0.59 -11.24 8.81
CA VAL A 149 -0.56 -12.65 9.19
C VAL A 149 -1.43 -13.41 8.21
N LEU A 150 -0.83 -14.34 7.47
CA LEU A 150 -1.52 -15.22 6.54
C LEU A 150 -2.04 -16.46 7.27
N ALA A 151 -3.16 -16.99 6.79
CA ALA A 151 -3.70 -18.26 7.27
C ALA A 151 -2.81 -19.44 6.83
N ASP A 152 -2.92 -20.58 7.51
CA ASP A 152 -2.29 -21.84 7.10
C ASP A 152 -3.01 -22.44 5.88
N ALA A 153 -2.92 -21.76 4.73
CA ALA A 153 -3.53 -22.15 3.47
C ALA A 153 -2.71 -21.60 2.29
N SER A 154 -2.78 -22.30 1.15
CA SER A 154 -2.25 -21.76 -0.11
C SER A 154 -3.11 -20.59 -0.53
N ALA A 155 -2.49 -19.52 -1.03
CA ALA A 155 -3.19 -18.29 -1.33
C ALA A 155 -2.58 -17.57 -2.53
N THR A 156 -3.42 -16.89 -3.30
CA THR A 156 -2.98 -15.94 -4.31
C THR A 156 -2.83 -14.57 -3.66
N LEU A 157 -1.61 -14.06 -3.62
CA LEU A 157 -1.30 -12.75 -3.10
C LEU A 157 -1.85 -11.69 -4.06
N THR A 158 -2.57 -10.74 -3.49
CA THR A 158 -3.05 -9.54 -4.18
C THR A 158 -2.07 -8.38 -4.01
N LEU A 159 -2.36 -7.28 -4.71
CA LEU A 159 -1.59 -6.06 -4.59
C LEU A 159 -1.59 -5.43 -3.19
N ASP A 160 -2.51 -5.85 -2.30
CA ASP A 160 -2.53 -5.39 -0.91
C ASP A 160 -1.43 -6.04 -0.07
N HIS A 161 -0.86 -7.17 -0.51
CA HIS A 161 0.26 -7.84 0.14
C HIS A 161 1.61 -7.26 -0.27
N LEU A 162 1.64 -6.39 -1.28
CA LEU A 162 2.86 -5.73 -1.72
C LEU A 162 3.30 -4.67 -0.72
N ASN A 163 4.61 -4.49 -0.63
CA ASN A 163 5.34 -3.62 0.28
C ASN A 163 5.07 -3.94 1.75
N ARG A 164 4.89 -5.23 2.06
CA ARG A 164 4.56 -5.74 3.40
C ARG A 164 5.46 -6.87 3.83
N THR A 165 5.41 -7.15 5.14
CA THR A 165 5.94 -8.38 5.71
C THR A 165 4.80 -9.34 5.98
N LEU A 166 4.87 -10.53 5.39
CA LEU A 166 3.89 -11.59 5.48
C LEU A 166 4.42 -12.65 6.46
N LEU A 167 3.72 -12.84 7.57
CA LEU A 167 4.00 -13.90 8.52
C LEU A 167 3.07 -15.08 8.25
N MET A 168 3.61 -16.29 8.12
CA MET A 168 2.80 -17.49 7.94
C MET A 168 3.29 -18.61 8.86
N ALA A 169 2.37 -19.10 9.69
CA ALA A 169 2.55 -20.34 10.43
C ALA A 169 1.90 -21.47 9.65
N ASN A 170 2.65 -22.19 8.83
CA ASN A 170 2.12 -23.31 8.05
C ASN A 170 2.43 -24.67 8.70
N THR A 171 1.50 -25.61 8.61
CA THR A 171 1.69 -27.00 9.07
C THR A 171 1.83 -27.99 7.92
N ALA A 172 1.44 -27.59 6.71
CA ALA A 172 1.62 -28.33 5.46
C ALA A 172 2.32 -27.46 4.42
N VAL A 173 2.74 -28.03 3.29
CA VAL A 173 3.34 -27.24 2.21
C VAL A 173 2.30 -26.26 1.70
N ARG A 174 2.65 -24.97 1.67
CA ARG A 174 1.76 -23.89 1.20
C ARG A 174 2.37 -23.18 0.03
N THR A 175 1.56 -22.95 -0.98
CA THR A 175 1.96 -22.19 -2.16
C THR A 175 1.36 -20.79 -2.06
N LEU A 176 2.22 -19.79 -2.12
CA LEU A 176 1.86 -18.39 -2.25
C LEU A 176 2.10 -17.95 -3.68
N THR A 177 1.01 -17.82 -4.45
CA THR A 177 1.09 -17.31 -5.81
C THR A 177 1.27 -15.80 -5.76
N LEU A 178 2.35 -15.29 -6.35
CA LEU A 178 2.69 -13.87 -6.40
C LEU A 178 1.74 -13.11 -7.34
N PRO A 179 1.53 -11.79 -7.14
CA PRO A 179 0.82 -10.98 -8.11
C PRO A 179 1.59 -10.93 -9.45
N PRO A 180 0.91 -10.77 -10.59
CA PRO A 180 1.56 -10.57 -11.89
C PRO A 180 2.55 -9.40 -11.86
N VAL A 181 3.75 -9.57 -12.44
CA VAL A 181 4.78 -8.49 -12.47
C VAL A 181 4.25 -7.20 -13.11
N ALA A 182 3.39 -7.34 -14.12
CA ALA A 182 2.76 -6.22 -14.83
C ALA A 182 1.85 -5.37 -13.92
N THR A 183 1.18 -5.99 -12.94
CA THR A 183 0.26 -5.28 -12.02
C THR A 183 0.95 -4.87 -10.72
N ALA A 184 1.97 -5.61 -10.29
CA ALA A 184 2.81 -5.26 -9.15
C ALA A 184 3.63 -3.98 -9.39
N ARG A 185 4.04 -3.74 -10.65
CA ARG A 185 4.91 -2.64 -11.10
C ARG A 185 6.33 -2.73 -10.52
N ALA A 186 7.29 -2.19 -11.28
CA ALA A 186 8.70 -2.18 -10.88
C ALA A 186 8.89 -1.46 -9.52
N GLY A 187 9.66 -2.09 -8.63
CA GLY A 187 9.95 -1.58 -7.29
C GLY A 187 9.01 -2.08 -6.20
N ALA A 188 7.93 -2.79 -6.54
CA ALA A 188 7.14 -3.49 -5.53
C ALA A 188 7.96 -4.65 -4.91
N TRP A 189 7.83 -4.83 -3.61
CA TRP A 189 8.53 -5.91 -2.90
C TRP A 189 7.61 -6.61 -1.91
N LEU A 190 7.95 -7.81 -1.48
CA LEU A 190 7.32 -8.46 -0.33
C LEU A 190 8.33 -9.30 0.42
N ARG A 191 8.14 -9.40 1.73
CA ARG A 191 8.94 -10.26 2.60
C ARG A 191 8.05 -11.34 3.17
N VAL A 192 8.44 -12.60 3.03
CA VAL A 192 7.76 -13.73 3.68
C VAL A 192 8.64 -14.23 4.82
N VAL A 193 8.02 -14.49 5.97
CA VAL A 193 8.66 -15.06 7.16
C VAL A 193 7.84 -16.25 7.62
N LYS A 194 8.47 -17.41 7.70
CA LYS A 194 7.86 -18.60 8.28
C LYS A 194 7.96 -18.54 9.80
N THR A 195 6.84 -18.66 10.50
CA THR A 195 6.82 -18.56 11.98
C THR A 195 6.62 -19.90 12.68
N SER A 196 6.26 -20.95 11.94
CA SER A 196 6.10 -22.31 12.45
C SER A 196 7.40 -23.13 12.36
N ALA A 197 7.56 -24.08 13.28
CA ALA A 197 8.66 -25.07 13.25
C ALA A 197 8.31 -26.35 12.47
N ALA A 198 7.15 -26.39 11.81
CA ALA A 198 6.75 -27.57 11.04
C ALA A 198 7.62 -27.71 9.79
N ALA A 199 8.09 -28.94 9.53
CA ALA A 199 8.92 -29.32 8.38
C ALA A 199 8.11 -29.32 7.06
N ALA A 200 7.60 -28.16 6.70
CA ALA A 200 6.77 -27.96 5.53
C ALA A 200 7.13 -26.60 4.89
N ALA A 201 7.56 -26.62 3.64
CA ALA A 201 8.00 -25.43 2.95
C ALA A 201 6.83 -24.49 2.62
N ILE A 202 7.10 -23.18 2.69
CA ILE A 202 6.33 -22.18 1.99
C ILE A 202 6.99 -22.00 0.62
N VAL A 203 6.20 -22.22 -0.44
CA VAL A 203 6.64 -22.13 -1.83
C VAL A 203 6.10 -20.83 -2.41
N LEU A 204 6.98 -19.97 -2.93
CA LEU A 204 6.58 -18.84 -3.74
C LEU A 204 6.44 -19.26 -5.19
N ASP A 205 5.30 -18.94 -5.79
CA ASP A 205 4.94 -19.30 -7.15
C ASP A 205 4.66 -18.01 -7.95
N PRO A 206 5.49 -17.64 -8.93
CA PRO A 206 5.23 -16.51 -9.82
C PRO A 206 3.92 -16.72 -10.61
N ASN A 207 3.27 -15.63 -11.03
CA ASN A 207 1.99 -15.74 -11.71
C ASN A 207 2.15 -16.30 -13.13
N GLY A 208 1.58 -17.47 -13.39
CA GLY A 208 1.56 -18.06 -14.73
C GLY A 208 2.95 -18.53 -15.19
N ALA A 209 3.48 -17.93 -16.26
CA ALA A 209 4.79 -18.27 -16.83
C ALA A 209 5.90 -17.27 -16.45
N GLU A 210 5.64 -16.41 -15.48
CA GLU A 210 6.64 -15.51 -14.89
C GLU A 210 7.69 -16.32 -14.10
N THR A 211 8.78 -15.66 -13.69
CA THR A 211 9.88 -16.33 -12.97
C THR A 211 10.33 -15.57 -11.73
N ILE A 212 10.95 -16.29 -10.80
CA ILE A 212 11.73 -15.76 -9.67
C ILE A 212 13.19 -16.16 -9.90
N ASP A 213 14.10 -15.21 -10.13
CA ASP A 213 15.50 -15.46 -10.50
C ASP A 213 15.65 -16.47 -11.66
N GLY A 214 14.78 -16.39 -12.67
CA GLY A 214 14.74 -17.33 -13.79
C GLY A 214 14.15 -18.72 -13.48
N ALA A 215 13.77 -19.00 -12.23
CA ALA A 215 13.12 -20.25 -11.84
C ALA A 215 11.57 -20.13 -11.86
N ALA A 216 10.90 -21.24 -12.11
CA ALA A 216 9.43 -21.31 -12.15
C ALA A 216 8.79 -21.26 -10.76
N THR A 217 9.51 -21.60 -9.68
CA THR A 217 9.06 -21.49 -8.29
C THR A 217 10.26 -21.32 -7.37
N LEU A 218 10.01 -20.82 -6.16
CA LEU A 218 11.00 -20.73 -5.08
C LEU A 218 10.48 -21.44 -3.83
N GLY A 219 11.01 -22.62 -3.53
CA GLY A 219 10.62 -23.46 -2.39
C GLY A 219 11.63 -23.53 -1.26
N ALA A 220 12.25 -22.40 -0.88
CA ALA A 220 13.39 -22.35 0.04
C ALA A 220 13.07 -21.70 1.41
N VAL A 221 11.82 -21.80 1.88
CA VAL A 221 11.38 -21.27 3.18
C VAL A 221 10.79 -22.43 3.98
N ASP A 222 11.63 -23.25 4.59
CA ASP A 222 11.24 -24.55 5.15
C ASP A 222 11.54 -24.70 6.65
N SER A 223 12.42 -23.84 7.18
CA SER A 223 12.81 -23.79 8.58
C SER A 223 12.14 -22.64 9.33
N GLN A 224 12.06 -22.78 10.65
CA GLN A 224 11.45 -21.73 11.48
C GLN A 224 12.26 -20.44 11.36
N TYR A 225 11.55 -19.35 11.09
CA TYR A 225 12.12 -18.02 10.88
C TYR A 225 12.93 -17.84 9.61
N ASP A 226 12.88 -18.79 8.68
CA ASP A 226 13.36 -18.55 7.32
C ASP A 226 12.63 -17.33 6.74
N THR A 227 13.43 -16.51 6.08
CA THR A 227 12.95 -15.30 5.44
C THR A 227 13.33 -15.28 3.98
N VAL A 228 12.45 -14.70 3.17
CA VAL A 228 12.73 -14.37 1.78
C VAL A 228 12.16 -12.99 1.47
N LEU A 229 12.98 -12.14 0.87
CA LEU A 229 12.62 -10.83 0.34
C LEU A 229 12.73 -10.88 -1.18
N VAL A 230 11.61 -10.68 -1.86
CA VAL A 230 11.56 -10.59 -3.33
C VAL A 230 11.15 -9.20 -3.77
N LEU A 231 11.67 -8.77 -4.92
CA LEU A 231 11.37 -7.50 -5.57
C LEU A 231 10.96 -7.73 -7.02
N CYS A 232 9.93 -7.02 -7.46
CA CYS A 232 9.50 -6.99 -8.85
C CYS A 232 10.34 -5.96 -9.63
N THR A 233 10.98 -6.40 -10.71
CA THR A 233 11.72 -5.52 -11.63
C THR A 233 10.81 -4.88 -12.69
N GLY A 234 9.57 -5.35 -12.78
CA GLY A 234 8.62 -5.03 -13.85
C GLY A 234 8.60 -6.06 -14.99
N SER A 235 9.55 -7.00 -15.01
CA SER A 235 9.60 -8.12 -15.98
C SER A 235 9.77 -9.48 -15.32
N GLU A 236 10.32 -9.52 -14.10
CA GLU A 236 10.51 -10.73 -13.31
C GLU A 236 10.49 -10.40 -11.81
N TRP A 237 10.45 -11.43 -10.98
CA TRP A 237 10.72 -11.33 -9.56
C TRP A 237 12.18 -11.69 -9.30
N VAL A 238 12.86 -10.95 -8.43
CA VAL A 238 14.23 -11.24 -8.02
C VAL A 238 14.34 -11.39 -6.51
N VAL A 239 15.16 -12.33 -6.03
CA VAL A 239 15.44 -12.47 -4.60
C VAL A 239 16.52 -11.48 -4.20
N LEU A 240 16.20 -10.58 -3.27
CA LEU A 240 17.16 -9.60 -2.75
C LEU A 240 17.90 -10.11 -1.51
N SER A 241 17.21 -10.92 -0.70
CA SER A 241 17.76 -11.52 0.50
C SER A 241 16.94 -12.76 0.84
N ARG A 242 17.62 -13.81 1.28
CA ARG A 242 17.01 -14.98 1.89
C ARG A 242 17.96 -15.55 2.92
N ASP A 243 17.40 -16.19 3.93
CA ASP A 243 18.21 -17.11 4.72
C ASP A 243 18.47 -18.38 3.89
N VAL A 244 19.66 -18.95 4.02
CA VAL A 244 20.03 -20.21 3.37
C VAL A 244 20.45 -21.13 4.50
N SER A 245 19.46 -21.72 5.17
CA SER A 245 19.66 -22.72 6.20
C SER A 245 19.92 -24.10 5.61
#